data_AF-A0A540N3I6-F1
#
_entry.id   AF-A0A540N3I6-F1
#
_cell.length_a   1.000
_cell.length_b   1.000
_cell.length_c   1.000
_cell.angle_alpha   90.00
_cell.angle_beta   90.00
_cell.angle_gamma   90.00
#
_symmetry.space_group_name_H-M   'P 1'
#
loop_
_entity.id
_entity.type
_entity.pdbx_description
1 polymer ?
#
loop_
_entity_poly.entity_id
_entity_poly.type
_entity_poly.pdbx_seq_one_letter_code
_entity_poly.pdbx_strand_id
1 'polypeptide(L)'
;MEQFMIVLPTHSTIEEKNKILETNESAIILTGAAAALAQGGPTVGSVDIGENEDSYLFRVSIPGALKEDKFSCDVDPDGKVFVQGVTTTGGKIVCRDFHVFKMKTQNLCPPGHFSVSIQLPGPVESEQKIVSLENDGILEGIVKKKLP
;
A
#
# COMPACT_ATOMS: atom_id res chain seq x y z
N MET A 1 -6.19 -1.03 25.96
CA MET A 1 -5.38 0.20 25.83
C MET A 1 -5.20 0.49 24.35
N GLU A 2 -5.93 1.50 23.87
CA GLU A 2 -5.85 2.01 22.49
C GLU A 2 -4.63 2.92 22.37
N GLN A 3 -3.84 2.71 21.32
CA GLN A 3 -2.69 3.55 20.96
C GLN A 3 -3.12 4.52 19.87
N PHE A 4 -2.58 5.73 19.88
CA PHE A 4 -2.91 6.77 18.90
C PHE A 4 -1.63 7.49 18.44
N MET A 5 -1.60 7.83 17.16
CA MET A 5 -0.52 8.59 16.53
C MET A 5 -0.80 10.08 16.67
N ILE A 6 0.22 10.83 17.07
CA ILE A 6 0.18 12.29 17.17
C ILE A 6 1.19 12.83 16.17
N VAL A 7 0.69 13.55 15.18
CA VAL A 7 1.52 14.24 14.19
C VAL A 7 1.84 15.63 14.71
N LEU A 8 3.11 15.92 14.91
CA LEU A 8 3.59 17.21 15.39
C LEU A 8 4.29 18.01 14.28
N PRO A 9 4.17 19.36 14.30
CA PRO A 9 4.95 20.23 13.42
C PRO A 9 6.45 19.95 13.50
N THR A 10 7.15 20.13 12.39
CA THR A 10 8.62 19.97 12.29
C THR A 10 9.40 20.78 13.31
N HIS A 11 8.87 21.94 13.73
CA HIS A 11 9.52 22.87 14.66
C HIS A 11 9.15 22.65 16.14
N SER A 12 8.43 21.58 16.48
CA SER A 12 8.05 21.32 17.88
C SER A 12 9.28 21.06 18.76
N THR A 13 9.33 21.66 19.95
CA THR A 13 10.47 21.57 20.86
C THR A 13 10.54 20.20 21.54
N ILE A 14 11.69 19.89 22.17
CA ILE A 14 11.87 18.62 22.89
C ILE A 14 10.96 18.59 24.12
N GLU A 15 10.81 19.72 24.81
CA GLU A 15 9.95 19.88 25.98
C GLU A 15 8.47 19.61 25.64
N GLU A 16 7.99 20.12 24.51
CA GLU A 16 6.63 19.87 24.02
C GLU A 16 6.40 18.38 23.73
N LYS A 17 7.37 17.72 23.09
CA LYS A 17 7.30 16.27 22.80
C LYS A 17 7.28 15.44 24.09
N ASN A 18 8.15 15.76 25.04
CA ASN A 18 8.26 15.02 26.30
C ASN A 18 6.99 15.15 27.14
N LYS A 19 6.42 16.35 27.24
CA LYS A 19 5.15 16.58 27.95
C LYS A 19 4.01 15.73 27.39
N ILE A 20 3.94 15.55 26.07
CA ILE A 20 2.93 14.71 25.41
C ILE A 20 3.15 13.23 25.72
N LEU A 21 4.40 12.77 25.69
CA LEU A 21 4.75 11.37 26.00
C LEU A 21 4.48 11.03 27.47
N GLU A 22 4.80 11.95 28.39
CA GLU A 22 4.54 11.80 29.83
C GLU A 22 3.04 11.73 30.15
N THR A 23 2.21 12.45 29.38
CA THR A 23 0.75 12.44 29.58
C THR A 23 0.10 11.23 28.90
N ASN A 24 0.78 10.56 27.96
CA ASN A 24 0.21 9.51 27.12
C ASN A 24 1.22 8.38 26.88
N GLU A 25 1.27 7.41 27.79
CA GLU A 25 2.19 6.24 27.71
C GLU A 25 2.05 5.40 26.43
N SER A 26 0.96 5.56 25.69
CA SER A 26 0.63 4.84 24.45
C SER A 26 0.72 5.71 23.19
N ALA A 27 1.18 6.96 23.29
CA ALA A 27 1.30 7.87 22.15
C ALA A 27 2.56 7.58 21.31
N ILE A 28 2.40 7.65 19.99
CA ILE A 28 3.53 7.65 19.05
C ILE A 28 3.59 9.03 18.42
N ILE A 29 4.71 9.73 18.63
CA ILE A 29 4.94 11.08 18.10
C ILE A 29 5.65 10.98 16.76
N LEU A 30 5.05 11.56 15.72
CA LEU A 30 5.62 11.62 14.36
C LEU A 30 5.96 13.06 14.00
N THR A 31 7.13 13.28 13.41
CA THR A 31 7.62 14.60 12.97
C THR A 31 8.29 14.51 11.61
N GLY A 32 8.39 15.62 10.87
CA GLY A 32 9.13 15.68 9.60
C GLY A 32 8.49 14.83 8.50
N ALA A 33 9.30 14.10 7.72
CA ALA A 33 8.80 13.29 6.61
C ALA A 33 7.83 12.19 7.08
N ALA A 34 8.04 11.62 8.27
CA ALA A 34 7.12 10.64 8.85
C ALA A 34 5.75 11.24 9.20
N ALA A 35 5.70 12.53 9.56
CA ALA A 35 4.45 13.26 9.78
C ALA A 35 3.65 13.44 8.48
N ALA A 36 4.33 13.71 7.36
CA ALA A 36 3.68 13.81 6.06
C ALA A 36 3.12 12.46 5.59
N LEU A 37 3.88 11.37 5.78
CA LEU A 37 3.44 10.02 5.41
C LEU A 37 2.29 9.50 6.29
N ALA A 38 2.24 9.89 7.57
CA ALA A 38 1.18 9.47 8.49
C ALA A 38 -0.20 10.03 8.14
N GLN A 39 -0.26 11.12 7.38
CA GLN A 39 -1.51 11.69 6.88
C GLN A 39 -2.03 10.97 5.63
N GLY A 40 -1.19 10.17 4.96
CA GLY A 40 -1.46 9.57 3.65
C GLY A 40 -2.30 8.29 3.64
N GLY A 41 -2.77 7.80 4.79
CA GLY A 41 -3.47 6.52 4.88
C GLY A 41 -2.57 5.31 4.59
N PRO A 42 -3.12 4.08 4.57
CA PRO A 42 -2.35 2.89 4.24
C PRO A 42 -1.75 2.97 2.83
N THR A 43 -0.52 2.51 2.64
CA THR A 43 0.21 2.60 1.36
C THR A 43 -0.40 1.75 0.22
N VAL A 44 -1.38 0.88 0.56
CA VAL A 44 -2.05 -0.01 -0.38
C VAL A 44 -2.77 0.79 -1.46
N GLY A 45 -2.48 0.47 -2.72
CA GLY A 45 -3.07 1.16 -3.88
C GLY A 45 -2.32 2.43 -4.29
N SER A 46 -1.08 2.65 -3.79
CA SER A 46 -0.16 3.62 -4.39
C SER A 46 0.26 3.12 -5.78
N VAL A 47 0.23 3.99 -6.78
CA VAL A 47 0.33 3.61 -8.20
C VAL A 47 1.35 4.47 -8.92
N ASP A 48 2.26 3.82 -9.65
CA ASP A 48 3.12 4.45 -10.64
C ASP A 48 2.74 3.94 -12.04
N ILE A 49 2.74 4.83 -13.03
CA ILE A 49 2.49 4.50 -14.43
C ILE A 49 3.64 5.04 -15.27
N GLY A 50 4.26 4.15 -16.04
CA GLY A 50 5.27 4.46 -17.04
C GLY A 50 4.75 4.18 -18.45
N GLU A 51 5.24 4.93 -19.43
CA GLU A 51 4.88 4.79 -20.82
C GLU A 51 6.14 4.60 -21.66
N ASN A 52 6.15 3.56 -22.50
CA ASN A 52 7.15 3.32 -23.54
C ASN A 52 6.51 3.46 -24.93
N GLU A 53 7.24 3.28 -26.04
CA GLU A 53 6.69 3.40 -27.39
C GLU A 53 5.51 2.45 -27.64
N ASP A 54 5.63 1.18 -27.26
CA ASP A 54 4.68 0.09 -27.58
C ASP A 54 3.93 -0.47 -26.37
N SER A 55 4.20 0.05 -25.16
CA SER A 55 3.72 -0.55 -23.91
C SER A 55 3.52 0.46 -22.79
N TYR A 56 2.69 0.08 -21.82
CA TYR A 56 2.55 0.73 -20.53
C TYR A 56 3.11 -0.18 -19.43
N LEU A 57 3.82 0.42 -18.48
CA LEU A 57 4.21 -0.18 -17.22
C LEU A 57 3.30 0.38 -16.12
N PHE A 58 2.75 -0.47 -15.27
CA PHE A 58 2.11 -0.03 -14.04
C PHE A 58 2.71 -0.76 -12.85
N ARG A 59 2.83 -0.05 -11.73
CA ARG A 59 3.26 -0.61 -10.44
C ARG A 59 2.23 -0.24 -9.38
N VAL A 60 1.74 -1.21 -8.64
CA VAL A 60 0.75 -1.01 -7.56
C VAL A 60 1.32 -1.58 -6.26
N SER A 61 1.39 -0.75 -5.22
CA SER A 61 1.77 -1.22 -3.89
C SER A 61 0.60 -2.01 -3.27
N ILE A 62 0.79 -3.32 -3.05
CA ILE A 62 -0.16 -4.21 -2.39
C ILE A 62 0.53 -5.03 -1.28
N PRO A 63 1.12 -4.37 -0.27
CA PRO A 63 1.87 -5.03 0.79
C PRO A 63 1.00 -6.06 1.53
N GLY A 64 1.52 -7.28 1.65
CA GLY A 64 0.87 -8.36 2.38
C GLY A 64 -0.21 -9.13 1.62
N ALA A 65 -0.36 -8.86 0.31
CA ALA A 65 -1.17 -9.70 -0.56
C ALA A 65 -0.55 -11.10 -0.72
N LEU A 66 -1.39 -12.14 -0.63
CA LEU A 66 -0.97 -13.51 -0.86
C LEU A 66 -0.82 -13.80 -2.36
N LYS A 67 0.31 -14.37 -2.76
CA LYS A 67 0.62 -14.70 -4.17
C LYS A 67 -0.21 -15.85 -4.75
N GLU A 68 -0.74 -16.72 -3.93
CA GLU A 68 -0.83 -18.13 -4.36
C GLU A 68 -2.17 -18.57 -4.95
N ASP A 69 -3.32 -17.90 -4.71
CA ASP A 69 -4.61 -18.30 -5.35
C ASP A 69 -5.76 -17.26 -5.30
N LYS A 70 -5.66 -16.23 -4.48
CA LYS A 70 -6.75 -15.24 -4.26
C LYS A 70 -6.46 -13.87 -4.86
N PHE A 71 -5.57 -13.83 -5.85
CA PHE A 71 -5.14 -12.60 -6.49
C PHE A 71 -5.59 -12.62 -7.96
N SER A 72 -6.17 -11.52 -8.41
CA SER A 72 -6.60 -11.32 -9.80
C SER A 72 -6.19 -9.94 -10.28
N CYS A 73 -5.80 -9.85 -11.54
CA CYS A 73 -5.44 -8.62 -12.22
C CYS A 73 -6.01 -8.67 -13.63
N ASP A 74 -7.10 -7.96 -13.85
CA ASP A 74 -7.78 -7.85 -15.13
C ASP A 74 -7.40 -6.53 -15.81
N VAL A 75 -7.31 -6.56 -17.13
CA VAL A 75 -6.94 -5.41 -17.95
C VAL A 75 -7.93 -5.33 -19.09
N ASP A 76 -8.76 -4.30 -19.07
CA ASP A 76 -9.76 -4.05 -20.09
C ASP A 76 -9.11 -3.39 -21.33
N PRO A 77 -9.66 -3.60 -22.55
CA PRO A 77 -9.12 -3.02 -23.78
C PRO A 77 -9.06 -1.49 -23.79
N ASP A 78 -9.85 -0.83 -22.95
CA ASP A 78 -9.87 0.63 -22.77
C ASP A 78 -8.73 1.15 -21.85
N GLY A 79 -7.86 0.25 -21.37
CA GLY A 79 -6.74 0.58 -20.49
C GLY A 79 -7.09 0.58 -19.01
N LYS A 80 -8.31 0.20 -18.62
CA LYS A 80 -8.64 0.03 -17.21
C LYS A 80 -8.01 -1.24 -16.66
N VAL A 81 -7.24 -1.11 -15.59
CA VAL A 81 -6.68 -2.24 -14.86
C VAL A 81 -7.41 -2.39 -13.53
N PHE A 82 -7.83 -3.61 -13.23
CA PHE A 82 -8.55 -3.94 -12.02
C PHE A 82 -7.83 -5.05 -11.27
N VAL A 83 -7.40 -4.74 -10.05
CA VAL A 83 -6.65 -5.64 -9.18
C VAL A 83 -7.54 -5.99 -8.01
N GLN A 84 -7.70 -7.28 -7.71
CA GLN A 84 -8.37 -7.72 -6.50
C GLN A 84 -7.56 -8.79 -5.79
N GLY A 85 -7.67 -8.82 -4.48
CA GLY A 85 -7.25 -9.99 -3.74
C GLY A 85 -7.53 -9.94 -2.26
N VAL A 86 -6.77 -10.74 -1.51
CA VAL A 86 -6.90 -10.85 -0.06
C VAL A 86 -5.54 -10.60 0.60
N THR A 87 -5.53 -9.72 1.60
CA THR A 87 -4.41 -9.56 2.53
C THR A 87 -4.71 -10.27 3.85
N THR A 88 -3.74 -10.98 4.39
CA THR A 88 -3.82 -11.60 5.73
C THR A 88 -3.04 -10.82 6.78
N THR A 89 -2.36 -9.74 6.37
CA THR A 89 -1.52 -8.91 7.23
C THR A 89 -2.23 -7.60 7.58
N GLY A 90 -1.63 -6.77 8.44
CA GLY A 90 -2.23 -5.51 8.90
C GLY A 90 -3.16 -5.64 10.11
N GLY A 91 -3.27 -6.84 10.69
CA GLY A 91 -3.93 -7.05 11.97
C GLY A 91 -3.19 -6.39 13.13
N LYS A 92 -3.93 -6.01 14.20
CA LYS A 92 -3.34 -5.45 15.43
C LYS A 92 -2.48 -6.46 16.20
N ILE A 93 -2.74 -7.75 15.98
CA ILE A 93 -2.08 -8.87 16.64
C ILE A 93 -1.56 -9.80 15.55
N VAL A 94 -0.29 -10.16 15.65
CA VAL A 94 0.37 -11.13 14.78
C VAL A 94 0.85 -12.28 15.64
N CYS A 95 0.46 -13.51 15.29
CA CYS A 95 0.91 -14.72 15.96
C CYS A 95 1.94 -15.42 15.07
N ARG A 96 3.16 -15.63 15.56
CA ARG A 96 4.22 -16.32 14.82
C ARG A 96 5.10 -17.12 15.78
N ASP A 97 5.39 -18.38 15.44
CA ASP A 97 6.30 -19.25 16.19
C ASP A 97 6.03 -19.25 17.71
N PHE A 98 4.75 -19.37 18.09
CA PHE A 98 4.23 -19.32 19.48
C PHE A 98 4.35 -17.98 20.21
N HIS A 99 4.76 -16.92 19.52
CA HIS A 99 4.80 -15.57 20.05
C HIS A 99 3.60 -14.76 19.57
N VAL A 100 3.08 -13.90 20.46
CA VAL A 100 2.02 -12.94 20.16
C VAL A 100 2.62 -11.55 20.13
N PHE A 101 2.62 -10.94 18.94
CA PHE A 101 3.11 -9.59 18.72
C PHE A 101 1.94 -8.63 18.62
N LYS A 102 1.92 -7.60 19.47
CA LYS A 102 0.98 -6.48 19.36
C LYS A 102 1.63 -5.37 18.55
N MET A 103 1.07 -5.06 17.39
CA MET A 103 1.56 -4.01 16.51
C MET A 103 1.38 -2.64 17.17
N LYS A 104 2.45 -1.82 17.21
CA LYS A 104 2.41 -0.45 17.75
C LYS A 104 1.84 0.55 16.74
N THR A 105 2.02 0.30 15.44
CA THR A 105 1.48 1.11 14.34
C THR A 105 0.64 0.24 13.41
N GLN A 106 -0.33 0.85 12.72
CA GLN A 106 -1.20 0.20 11.73
C GLN A 106 -1.07 0.94 10.40
N ASN A 107 0.06 0.70 9.72
CA ASN A 107 0.37 1.35 8.43
C ASN A 107 -0.11 0.53 7.22
N LEU A 108 -0.69 -0.65 7.47
CA LEU A 108 -1.23 -1.55 6.45
C LEU A 108 -2.75 -1.56 6.53
N CYS A 109 -3.40 -1.87 5.41
CA CYS A 109 -4.84 -2.14 5.40
C CYS A 109 -5.14 -3.33 6.34
N PRO A 110 -6.31 -3.33 7.00
CA PRO A 110 -6.77 -4.48 7.78
C PRO A 110 -6.79 -5.77 6.92
N PRO A 111 -6.66 -6.96 7.54
CA PRO A 111 -6.83 -8.23 6.85
C PRO A 111 -8.21 -8.29 6.19
N GLY A 112 -8.27 -8.78 4.95
CA GLY A 112 -9.52 -8.89 4.21
C GLY A 112 -9.35 -8.74 2.70
N HIS A 113 -10.49 -8.62 2.03
CA HIS A 113 -10.55 -8.39 0.59
C HIS A 113 -10.19 -6.94 0.28
N PHE A 114 -9.43 -6.74 -0.80
CA PHE A 114 -9.14 -5.42 -1.35
C PHE A 114 -9.39 -5.41 -2.85
N SER A 115 -9.62 -4.21 -3.37
CA SER A 115 -9.64 -3.95 -4.81
C SER A 115 -8.99 -2.61 -5.11
N VAL A 116 -8.22 -2.55 -6.19
CA VAL A 116 -7.59 -1.32 -6.72
C VAL A 116 -7.97 -1.22 -8.19
N SER A 117 -8.39 -0.04 -8.63
CA SER A 117 -8.66 0.24 -10.04
C SER A 117 -7.78 1.40 -10.49
N ILE A 118 -7.11 1.23 -11.62
CA ILE A 118 -6.25 2.25 -12.22
C ILE A 118 -6.60 2.38 -13.70
N GLN A 119 -6.31 3.55 -14.26
CA GLN A 119 -6.56 3.84 -15.67
C GLN A 119 -5.22 4.10 -16.36
N LEU A 120 -4.89 3.30 -17.36
CA LEU A 120 -3.75 3.54 -18.23
C LEU A 120 -4.04 4.72 -19.19
N PRO A 121 -3.00 5.40 -19.71
CA PRO A 121 -3.16 6.58 -20.55
C PRO A 121 -3.95 6.36 -21.85
N GLY A 122 -4.05 5.12 -22.31
CA GLY A 122 -4.71 4.78 -23.57
C GLY A 122 -5.10 3.30 -23.68
N PRO A 123 -5.70 2.93 -24.82
CA PRO A 123 -6.19 1.58 -25.06
C PRO A 123 -5.04 0.57 -25.22
N VAL A 124 -5.35 -0.68 -24.91
CA VAL A 124 -4.36 -1.76 -24.83
C VAL A 124 -4.80 -3.00 -25.60
N GLU A 125 -3.82 -3.84 -25.96
CA GLU A 125 -4.09 -5.17 -26.48
C GLU A 125 -4.47 -6.11 -25.34
N SER A 126 -5.65 -6.73 -25.43
CA SER A 126 -6.26 -7.49 -24.32
C SER A 126 -5.53 -8.80 -23.96
N GLU A 127 -4.66 -9.31 -24.85
CA GLU A 127 -4.11 -10.67 -24.73
C GLU A 127 -2.64 -10.72 -24.27
N GLN A 128 -1.89 -9.62 -24.36
CA GLN A 128 -0.46 -9.59 -24.02
C GLN A 128 -0.21 -8.78 -22.74
N LYS A 129 -0.27 -9.46 -21.59
CA LYS A 129 0.12 -8.91 -20.30
C LYS A 129 1.15 -9.80 -19.60
N ILE A 130 2.17 -9.17 -19.04
CA ILE A 130 3.07 -9.78 -18.06
C ILE A 130 2.74 -9.13 -16.73
N VAL A 131 2.23 -9.91 -15.78
CA VAL A 131 1.90 -9.41 -14.44
C VAL A 131 2.64 -10.27 -13.41
N SER A 132 3.40 -9.61 -12.53
CA SER A 132 4.14 -10.26 -11.46
C SER A 132 3.95 -9.51 -10.15
N LEU A 133 3.59 -10.23 -9.10
CA LEU A 133 3.70 -9.72 -7.74
C LEU A 133 5.11 -10.01 -7.25
N GLU A 134 5.85 -8.98 -6.85
CA GLU A 134 7.17 -9.12 -6.24
C GLU A 134 7.06 -9.48 -4.75
N ASN A 135 8.15 -9.99 -4.16
CA ASN A 135 8.16 -10.38 -2.74
C ASN A 135 8.11 -9.17 -1.79
N ASP A 136 8.38 -7.98 -2.30
CA ASP A 136 8.29 -6.71 -1.56
C ASP A 136 6.86 -6.16 -1.48
N GLY A 137 5.89 -6.84 -2.11
CA GLY A 137 4.49 -6.43 -2.15
C GLY A 137 4.17 -5.42 -3.24
N ILE A 138 5.00 -5.30 -4.28
CA ILE A 138 4.70 -4.49 -5.46
C ILE A 138 4.16 -5.40 -6.57
N LEU A 139 2.97 -5.08 -7.06
CA LEU A 139 2.44 -5.65 -8.29
C LEU A 139 2.97 -4.85 -9.46
N GLU A 140 3.70 -5.50 -10.35
CA GLU A 140 4.17 -4.93 -11.60
C GLU A 140 3.42 -5.55 -12.77
N GLY A 141 3.00 -4.72 -13.72
CA GLY A 141 2.37 -5.17 -14.95
C GLY A 141 2.84 -4.40 -16.17
N ILE A 142 3.18 -5.13 -17.22
CA ILE A 142 3.51 -4.58 -18.54
C ILE A 142 2.40 -4.98 -19.51
N VAL A 143 1.80 -3.98 -20.16
CA VAL A 143 0.68 -4.16 -21.08
C VAL A 143 1.00 -3.50 -22.41
N LYS A 144 0.77 -4.18 -23.52
CA LYS A 144 0.98 -3.58 -24.84
C LYS A 144 -0.09 -2.57 -25.20
N LYS A 145 0.33 -1.47 -25.84
CA LYS A 145 -0.58 -0.49 -26.39
C LYS A 145 -1.27 -1.06 -27.61
N LYS A 146 -2.53 -0.67 -27.79
CA LYS A 146 -3.20 -0.85 -29.08
C LYS A 146 -2.72 0.25 -30.02
N LEU A 147 -1.77 -0.08 -30.89
CA LEU A 147 -1.30 0.84 -31.93
C LEU A 147 -2.39 1.04 -33.00
N PRO A 148 -2.52 2.25 -33.58
CA PRO A 148 -3.46 2.55 -34.65
C PRO A 148 -3.15 1.82 -35.96
#